data_AF-A0A916I5R9-F1
#
_entry.id   AF-A0A916I5R9-F1
#
_cell.length_a   1.000
_cell.length_b   1.000
_cell.length_c   1.000
_cell.angle_alpha   90.00
_cell.angle_beta   90.00
_cell.angle_gamma   90.00
#
_symmetry.space_group_name_H-M   'P 1'
#
loop_
_entity.id
_entity.type
_entity.pdbx_description
1 polymer ?
#
loop_
_entity_poly.entity_id
_entity_poly.type
_entity_poly.pdbx_seq_one_letter_code
_entity_poly.pdbx_strand_id
1 'polypeptide(L)'
;MSKLTHLDEQGRAHMVDVGAKPDTERVAVARGEVHMKKETFDLICAGQIKKGDVLTVAQIAGISAAKRTSELIPLCHPLFLSKVDVDLVLDESIPGVVITATAKVTGKTGVEMEALTAVSVAALTVYDMAKAAEKTMRIQNIRLVEKHGGKSGDVANE
;
A
#
# COMPACT_ATOMS: atom_id res chain seq x y z
N MET A 1 9.17 16.13 23.43
CA MET A 1 8.00 15.78 22.57
C MET A 1 8.29 16.30 21.17
N SER A 2 8.30 15.44 20.15
CA SER A 2 8.52 15.86 18.76
C SER A 2 7.34 16.69 18.28
N LYS A 3 7.59 17.93 17.85
CA LYS A 3 6.59 18.83 17.26
C LYS A 3 5.91 18.10 16.09
N LEU A 4 4.58 17.94 16.12
CA LEU A 4 3.82 17.33 15.03
C LEU A 4 4.02 18.17 13.77
N THR A 5 4.71 17.61 12.76
CA THR A 5 5.13 18.39 11.60
C THR A 5 3.97 18.87 10.73
N HIS A 6 2.80 18.24 10.81
CA HIS A 6 1.63 18.57 9.99
C HIS A 6 0.69 19.60 10.63
N LEU A 7 0.99 20.14 11.81
CA LEU A 7 0.16 21.15 12.47
C LEU A 7 0.90 22.50 12.50
N ASP A 8 0.21 23.58 12.12
CA ASP A 8 0.73 24.94 12.26
C ASP A 8 0.71 25.38 13.73
N GLU A 9 1.22 26.59 14.02
CA GLU A 9 1.26 27.12 15.40
C GLU A 9 -0.12 27.32 16.03
N GLN A 10 -1.18 27.25 15.23
CA GLN A 10 -2.58 27.38 15.62
C GLN A 10 -3.30 26.02 15.65
N GLY A 11 -2.57 24.92 15.42
CA GLY A 11 -3.12 23.55 15.44
C GLY A 11 -3.85 23.15 14.17
N ARG A 12 -3.74 23.90 13.06
CA ARG A 12 -4.36 23.55 11.78
C ARG A 12 -3.44 22.68 10.93
N ALA A 13 -4.05 21.76 10.18
CA ALA A 13 -3.37 20.94 9.20
C ALA A 13 -2.65 21.79 8.14
N HIS A 14 -1.36 21.55 7.92
CA HIS A 14 -0.60 22.13 6.83
C HIS A 14 0.35 21.10 6.21
N MET A 15 0.63 21.26 4.92
CA MET A 15 1.64 20.47 4.23
C MET A 15 3.02 21.02 4.59
N VAL A 16 3.92 20.12 5.00
CA VAL A 16 5.29 20.49 5.42
C VAL A 16 6.09 20.98 4.22
N ASP A 17 6.76 22.13 4.34
CA ASP A 17 7.73 22.54 3.32
C ASP A 17 8.97 21.61 3.38
N VAL A 18 9.27 21.00 2.24
CA VAL A 18 10.42 20.12 2.05
C VAL A 18 11.46 20.70 1.09
N GLY A 19 11.25 21.93 0.59
CA GLY A 19 12.04 22.54 -0.48
C GLY A 19 13.55 22.58 -0.23
N ALA A 20 13.97 22.83 1.01
CA ALA A 20 15.37 22.89 1.41
C ALA A 20 16.02 21.52 1.72
N LYS A 21 15.25 20.42 1.71
CA LYS A 21 15.81 19.08 1.92
C LYS A 21 16.50 18.58 0.64
N PRO A 22 17.65 17.87 0.74
CA PRO A 22 18.28 17.27 -0.43
C PRO A 22 17.45 16.10 -0.95
N ASP A 23 17.61 15.81 -2.23
CA ASP A 23 17.10 14.57 -2.83
C ASP A 23 17.98 13.39 -2.44
N THR A 24 17.33 12.29 -2.07
CA THR A 24 17.97 11.03 -1.67
C THR A 24 17.13 9.87 -2.22
N GLU A 25 17.75 8.72 -2.49
CA GLU A 25 16.98 7.50 -2.75
C GLU A 25 16.18 7.11 -1.50
N ARG A 26 14.91 6.76 -1.71
CA ARG A 26 13.97 6.38 -0.67
C ARG A 26 13.16 5.20 -1.13
N VAL A 27 13.01 4.24 -0.24
CA VAL A 27 12.28 3.00 -0.48
C VAL A 27 11.34 2.76 0.68
N ALA A 28 10.12 2.29 0.39
CA ALA A 28 9.21 1.80 1.40
C ALA A 28 8.59 0.48 0.94
N VAL A 29 8.46 -0.46 1.87
CA VAL A 29 7.80 -1.75 1.68
C VAL A 29 6.64 -1.84 2.65
N ALA A 30 5.45 -2.13 2.16
CA ALA A 30 4.26 -2.37 2.96
C ALA A 30 3.71 -3.77 2.69
N ARG A 31 3.06 -4.36 3.70
CA ARG A 31 2.35 -5.64 3.58
C ARG A 31 0.94 -5.53 4.10
N GLY A 32 0.06 -6.40 3.60
CA GLY A 32 -1.32 -6.56 4.07
C GLY A 32 -1.90 -7.89 3.62
N GLU A 33 -3.03 -8.27 4.17
CA GLU A 33 -3.64 -9.58 3.97
C GLU A 33 -5.14 -9.46 3.69
N VAL A 34 -5.66 -10.34 2.83
CA VAL A 34 -7.10 -10.54 2.63
C VAL A 34 -7.46 -11.97 3.01
N HIS A 35 -8.08 -12.13 4.18
CA HIS A 35 -8.54 -13.41 4.70
C HIS A 35 -9.92 -13.73 4.14
N MET A 36 -10.13 -14.99 3.77
CA MET A 36 -11.40 -15.49 3.23
C MET A 36 -11.65 -16.93 3.68
N LYS A 37 -12.79 -17.49 3.30
CA LYS A 37 -13.07 -18.91 3.50
C LYS A 37 -12.28 -19.75 2.50
N LYS A 38 -12.01 -21.01 2.87
CA LYS A 38 -11.30 -21.97 2.03
C LYS A 38 -11.99 -22.16 0.68
N GLU A 39 -13.32 -22.19 0.65
CA GLU A 39 -14.08 -22.33 -0.60
C GLU A 39 -13.86 -21.15 -1.56
N THR A 40 -13.78 -19.92 -1.03
CA THR A 40 -13.49 -18.72 -1.84
C THR A 40 -12.05 -18.75 -2.34
N PHE A 41 -11.11 -19.14 -1.48
CA PHE A 41 -9.70 -19.29 -1.84
C PHE A 41 -9.50 -20.30 -2.97
N ASP A 42 -10.16 -21.47 -2.89
CA ASP A 42 -10.07 -22.52 -3.90
C ASP A 42 -10.63 -22.06 -5.26
N LEU A 43 -11.71 -21.27 -5.25
CA LEU A 43 -12.24 -20.64 -6.48
C LEU A 43 -11.24 -19.68 -7.12
N ILE A 44 -10.50 -18.91 -6.33
CA ILE A 44 -9.45 -18.01 -6.85
C ILE A 44 -8.29 -18.84 -7.42
N CYS A 45 -7.82 -19.86 -6.70
CA CYS A 45 -6.75 -20.75 -7.15
C CYS A 45 -7.10 -21.44 -8.49
N ALA A 46 -8.35 -21.85 -8.64
CA ALA A 46 -8.85 -22.50 -9.85
C ALA A 46 -9.17 -21.52 -10.99
N GLY A 47 -9.04 -20.20 -10.78
CA GLY A 47 -9.42 -19.19 -11.78
C GLY A 47 -10.93 -19.15 -12.08
N GLN A 48 -11.77 -19.60 -11.14
CA GLN A 48 -13.22 -19.77 -11.32
C GLN A 48 -14.03 -18.57 -10.83
N ILE A 49 -13.38 -17.48 -10.44
CA ILE A 49 -14.05 -16.22 -10.13
C ILE A 49 -14.63 -15.60 -11.41
N LYS A 50 -15.93 -15.34 -11.41
CA LYS A 50 -16.68 -14.81 -12.58
C LYS A 50 -16.11 -13.51 -13.16
N LYS A 51 -15.41 -12.73 -12.36
CA LYS A 51 -14.82 -11.44 -12.75
C LYS A 51 -13.44 -11.56 -13.42
N GLY A 52 -12.88 -12.77 -13.53
CA GLY A 52 -11.59 -13.01 -14.16
C GLY A 52 -10.44 -13.12 -13.15
N ASP A 53 -9.22 -12.82 -13.62
CA ASP A 53 -8.00 -12.94 -12.84
C ASP A 53 -7.94 -11.91 -11.71
N VAL A 54 -8.17 -12.38 -10.48
CA VAL A 54 -8.22 -11.56 -9.27
C VAL A 54 -6.86 -10.93 -8.95
N LEU A 55 -5.78 -11.69 -9.06
CA LEU A 55 -4.45 -11.24 -8.64
C LEU A 55 -3.91 -10.19 -9.60
N THR A 56 -4.03 -10.44 -10.91
CA THR A 56 -3.56 -9.49 -11.93
C THR A 56 -4.31 -8.16 -11.86
N VAL A 57 -5.64 -8.20 -11.70
CA VAL A 57 -6.43 -6.96 -11.59
C VAL A 57 -6.09 -6.20 -10.31
N ALA A 58 -5.92 -6.89 -9.19
CA ALA A 58 -5.53 -6.27 -7.92
C ALA A 58 -4.10 -5.69 -7.95
N GLN A 59 -3.16 -6.34 -8.63
CA GLN A 59 -1.80 -5.84 -8.85
C GLN A 59 -1.84 -4.49 -9.59
N ILE A 60 -2.55 -4.42 -10.72
CA ILE A 60 -2.66 -3.20 -11.52
C ILE A 60 -3.34 -2.08 -10.73
N ALA A 61 -4.36 -2.43 -9.94
CA ALA A 61 -5.04 -1.47 -9.07
C ALA A 61 -4.09 -0.91 -8.00
N GLY A 62 -3.28 -1.75 -7.36
CA GLY A 62 -2.25 -1.32 -6.39
C GLY A 62 -1.22 -0.38 -7.01
N ILE A 63 -0.68 -0.73 -8.19
CA ILE A 63 0.27 0.12 -8.93
C ILE A 63 -0.36 1.48 -9.28
N SER A 64 -1.62 1.46 -9.72
CA SER A 64 -2.35 2.67 -10.09
C SER A 64 -2.64 3.56 -8.89
N ALA A 65 -2.96 2.95 -7.74
CA ALA A 65 -3.22 3.66 -6.50
C ALA A 65 -1.98 4.35 -5.93
N ALA A 66 -0.82 3.68 -5.97
CA ALA A 66 0.45 4.26 -5.51
C ALA A 66 0.73 5.61 -6.17
N LYS A 67 0.53 5.69 -7.50
CA LYS A 67 0.73 6.91 -8.29
C LYS A 67 -0.26 8.04 -7.97
N ARG A 68 -1.39 7.72 -7.33
CA ARG A 68 -2.47 8.65 -7.00
C ARG A 68 -2.57 8.94 -5.51
N THR A 69 -1.56 8.54 -4.73
CA THR A 69 -1.57 8.69 -3.26
C THR A 69 -1.80 10.12 -2.81
N SER A 70 -1.17 11.11 -3.44
CA SER A 70 -1.36 12.53 -3.11
C SER A 70 -2.75 13.08 -3.48
N GLU A 71 -3.51 12.41 -4.36
CA GLU A 71 -4.91 12.75 -4.63
C GLU A 71 -5.84 12.23 -3.52
N LEU A 72 -5.42 11.19 -2.80
CA LEU A 72 -6.22 10.50 -1.78
C LEU A 72 -5.88 10.98 -0.36
N ILE A 73 -4.60 11.24 -0.08
CA ILE A 73 -4.10 11.62 1.24
C ILE A 73 -3.79 13.14 1.25
N PRO A 74 -4.62 13.98 1.90
CA PRO A 74 -4.64 15.44 1.67
C PRO A 74 -3.33 16.20 1.85
N LEU A 75 -2.41 15.70 2.69
CA LEU A 75 -1.15 16.38 3.01
C LEU A 75 0.09 15.66 2.48
N CYS A 76 -0.08 14.64 1.63
CA CYS A 76 1.04 14.03 0.92
C CYS A 76 1.51 14.93 -0.22
N HIS A 77 2.82 15.06 -0.36
CA HIS A 77 3.41 15.72 -1.52
C HIS A 77 3.17 14.88 -2.78
N PRO A 78 2.94 15.50 -3.94
CA PRO A 78 3.00 14.78 -5.21
C PRO A 78 4.44 14.31 -5.46
N LEU A 79 4.62 13.02 -5.78
CA LEU A 79 5.92 12.40 -6.00
C LEU A 79 5.99 11.71 -7.37
N PHE A 80 7.08 11.93 -8.09
CA PHE A 80 7.39 11.19 -9.32
C PHE A 80 8.06 9.87 -8.97
N LEU A 81 7.25 8.85 -8.70
CA LEU A 81 7.74 7.51 -8.33
C LEU A 81 8.63 6.91 -9.42
N SER A 82 9.79 6.42 -9.03
CA SER A 82 10.75 5.78 -9.94
C SER A 82 10.47 4.28 -10.13
N LYS A 83 9.89 3.63 -9.11
CA LYS A 83 9.40 2.25 -9.20
C LYS A 83 8.21 2.05 -8.27
N VAL A 84 7.24 1.27 -8.74
CA VAL A 84 6.20 0.66 -7.91
C VAL A 84 6.12 -0.81 -8.29
N ASP A 85 6.18 -1.68 -7.28
CA ASP A 85 6.02 -3.13 -7.39
C ASP A 85 4.90 -3.56 -6.46
N VAL A 86 4.02 -4.44 -6.91
CA VAL A 86 2.96 -5.01 -6.08
C VAL A 86 2.92 -6.50 -6.37
N ASP A 87 3.18 -7.29 -5.34
CA ASP A 87 3.14 -8.74 -5.38
C ASP A 87 1.93 -9.25 -4.58
N LEU A 88 1.24 -10.24 -5.13
CA LEU A 88 0.10 -10.88 -4.47
C LEU A 88 0.29 -12.39 -4.52
N VAL A 89 0.32 -13.01 -3.36
CA VAL A 89 0.54 -14.45 -3.20
C VAL A 89 -0.67 -15.06 -2.50
N LEU A 90 -1.20 -16.14 -3.07
CA LEU A 90 -2.20 -16.97 -2.41
C LEU A 90 -1.52 -17.79 -1.32
N ASP A 91 -2.01 -17.69 -0.09
CA ASP A 91 -1.47 -18.40 1.07
C ASP A 91 -2.56 -19.26 1.72
N GLU A 92 -2.36 -20.58 1.70
CA GLU A 92 -3.30 -21.55 2.25
C GLU A 92 -3.24 -21.61 3.79
N SER A 93 -2.13 -21.18 4.42
CA SER A 93 -2.02 -21.14 5.88
C SER A 93 -2.95 -20.08 6.51
N ILE A 94 -3.27 -19.05 5.72
CA ILE A 94 -4.25 -18.02 6.03
C ILE A 94 -5.24 -17.87 4.86
N PRO A 95 -6.10 -18.89 4.57
CA PRO A 95 -6.82 -19.02 3.30
C PRO A 95 -7.22 -17.67 2.72
N GLY A 96 -6.42 -17.18 1.77
CA GLY A 96 -6.38 -15.76 1.49
C GLY A 96 -5.23 -15.31 0.60
N VAL A 97 -5.05 -13.99 0.54
CA VAL A 97 -4.04 -13.32 -0.29
C VAL A 97 -3.13 -12.47 0.58
N VAL A 98 -1.83 -12.72 0.53
CA VAL A 98 -0.78 -11.84 1.07
C VAL A 98 -0.39 -10.85 -0.01
N ILE A 99 -0.32 -9.57 0.34
CA ILE A 99 0.01 -8.48 -0.58
C ILE A 99 1.25 -7.77 -0.07
N THR A 100 2.27 -7.63 -0.92
CA THR A 100 3.47 -6.85 -0.63
C THR A 100 3.60 -5.75 -1.68
N ALA A 101 3.74 -4.49 -1.27
CA ALA A 101 4.03 -3.40 -2.20
C ALA A 101 5.35 -2.72 -1.85
N THR A 102 6.16 -2.45 -2.89
CA THR A 102 7.39 -1.66 -2.79
C THR A 102 7.27 -0.40 -3.61
N ALA A 103 7.48 0.76 -3.00
CA ALA A 103 7.55 2.04 -3.68
C ALA A 103 8.97 2.63 -3.58
N LYS A 104 9.44 3.26 -4.65
CA LYS A 104 10.74 3.95 -4.71
C LYS A 104 10.63 5.34 -5.31
N VAL A 105 11.47 6.25 -4.79
CA VAL A 105 11.65 7.59 -5.35
C VAL A 105 13.08 8.09 -5.08
N THR A 106 13.55 9.01 -5.91
CA THR A 106 14.64 9.92 -5.54
C THR A 106 14.01 11.27 -5.24
N GLY A 107 13.98 11.67 -3.96
CA GLY A 107 13.21 12.85 -3.56
C GLY A 107 13.46 13.34 -2.13
N LYS A 108 12.70 14.37 -1.75
CA LYS A 108 12.84 15.13 -0.49
C LYS A 108 12.05 14.56 0.68
N THR A 109 11.09 13.68 0.41
CA THR A 109 10.22 13.03 1.41
C THR A 109 10.04 11.55 1.10
N GLY A 110 9.70 10.77 2.13
CA GLY A 110 9.51 9.33 2.05
C GLY A 110 8.32 8.91 1.18
N VAL A 111 8.25 7.61 0.93
CA VAL A 111 7.22 6.95 0.09
C VAL A 111 6.42 5.90 0.87
N GLU A 112 6.37 6.04 2.20
CA GLU A 112 5.63 5.12 3.08
C GLU A 112 4.14 5.08 2.68
N MET A 113 3.56 6.23 2.36
CA MET A 113 2.15 6.34 2.00
C MET A 113 1.85 5.70 0.66
N GLU A 114 2.74 5.80 -0.33
CA GLU A 114 2.55 5.18 -1.64
C GLU A 114 2.54 3.65 -1.55
N ALA A 115 3.42 3.07 -0.72
CA ALA A 115 3.42 1.63 -0.46
C ALA A 115 2.15 1.18 0.28
N LEU A 116 1.76 1.89 1.35
CA LEU A 116 0.56 1.58 2.14
C LEU A 116 -0.73 1.71 1.32
N THR A 117 -0.83 2.76 0.50
CA THR A 117 -1.97 2.98 -0.39
C THR A 117 -2.06 1.91 -1.46
N ALA A 118 -0.91 1.47 -2.03
CA ALA A 118 -0.87 0.37 -2.99
C ALA A 118 -1.44 -0.93 -2.40
N VAL A 119 -0.97 -1.34 -1.22
CA VAL A 119 -1.48 -2.53 -0.51
C VAL A 119 -2.98 -2.39 -0.23
N SER A 120 -3.40 -1.22 0.26
CA SER A 120 -4.80 -0.98 0.63
C SER A 120 -5.75 -1.13 -0.56
N VAL A 121 -5.41 -0.52 -1.70
CA VAL A 121 -6.27 -0.58 -2.88
C VAL A 121 -6.19 -1.94 -3.58
N ALA A 122 -5.03 -2.60 -3.58
CA ALA A 122 -4.93 -3.99 -4.03
C ALA A 122 -5.86 -4.89 -3.19
N ALA A 123 -5.85 -4.76 -1.86
CA ALA A 123 -6.72 -5.52 -0.96
C ALA A 123 -8.22 -5.25 -1.22
N LEU A 124 -8.60 -3.97 -1.38
CA LEU A 124 -9.97 -3.59 -1.76
C LEU A 124 -10.38 -4.18 -3.11
N THR A 125 -9.43 -4.30 -4.04
CA THR A 125 -9.69 -4.88 -5.37
C THR A 125 -9.87 -6.40 -5.29
N VAL A 126 -9.05 -7.11 -4.51
CA VAL A 126 -9.29 -8.53 -4.20
C VAL A 126 -10.69 -8.73 -3.62
N TYR A 127 -11.06 -7.88 -2.65
CA TYR A 127 -12.40 -7.91 -2.07
C TYR A 127 -13.48 -7.70 -3.15
N ASP A 128 -13.38 -6.66 -3.98
CA ASP A 128 -14.39 -6.40 -5.02
C ASP A 128 -14.55 -7.57 -6.01
N MET A 129 -13.43 -8.19 -6.38
CA MET A 129 -13.38 -9.30 -7.33
C MET A 129 -14.03 -10.56 -6.77
N ALA A 130 -13.88 -10.84 -5.47
CA ALA A 130 -14.38 -12.06 -4.83
C ALA A 130 -15.67 -11.89 -4.01
N LYS A 131 -16.16 -10.67 -3.73
CA LYS A 131 -17.32 -10.42 -2.83
C LYS A 131 -18.65 -11.08 -3.24
N ALA A 132 -18.76 -11.51 -4.50
CA ALA A 132 -19.92 -12.24 -4.99
C ALA A 132 -19.95 -13.69 -4.47
N ALA A 133 -18.77 -14.30 -4.27
CA ALA A 133 -18.64 -15.61 -3.64
C ALA A 133 -18.72 -15.49 -2.12
N GLU A 134 -18.10 -14.46 -1.54
CA GLU A 134 -18.07 -14.27 -0.09
C GLU A 134 -18.01 -12.81 0.33
N LYS A 135 -18.95 -12.36 1.17
CA LYS A 135 -18.95 -10.99 1.72
C LYS A 135 -18.23 -10.86 3.07
N THR A 136 -17.86 -11.98 3.69
CA THR A 136 -17.22 -12.05 5.03
C THR A 136 -15.69 -11.95 5.00
N MET A 137 -15.10 -11.73 3.82
CA MET A 137 -13.65 -11.52 3.71
C MET A 137 -13.19 -10.35 4.59
N ARG A 138 -11.97 -10.45 5.13
CA ARG A 138 -11.40 -9.44 6.02
C ARG A 138 -10.09 -8.92 5.46
N ILE A 139 -9.99 -7.61 5.31
CA ILE A 139 -8.71 -6.93 5.00
C ILE A 139 -8.03 -6.66 6.34
N GLN A 140 -6.81 -7.17 6.52
CA GLN A 140 -6.11 -7.15 7.78
C GLN A 140 -4.62 -6.81 7.58
N ASN A 141 -3.98 -6.46 8.70
CA ASN A 141 -2.52 -6.38 8.83
C ASN A 141 -1.80 -5.46 7.82
N ILE A 142 -2.49 -4.41 7.33
CA ILE A 142 -1.87 -3.38 6.48
C ILE A 142 -0.89 -2.56 7.31
N ARG A 143 0.40 -2.68 7.01
CA ARG A 143 1.47 -2.01 7.75
C ARG A 143 2.69 -1.76 6.88
N LEU A 144 3.50 -0.80 7.32
CA LEU A 144 4.85 -0.61 6.81
C LEU A 144 5.74 -1.72 7.40
N VAL A 145 6.50 -2.39 6.53
CA VAL A 145 7.45 -3.43 6.90
C VAL A 145 8.85 -2.88 6.92
N GLU A 146 9.25 -2.15 5.88
CA GLU A 146 10.57 -1.55 5.79
C GLU A 146 10.50 -0.15 5.20
N LYS A 147 11.43 0.71 5.60
CA LYS A 147 11.75 1.91 4.85
C LYS A 147 13.24 2.19 4.89
N HIS A 148 13.73 2.78 3.81
CA HIS A 148 15.11 3.19 3.69
C HIS A 148 15.23 4.64 3.25
N GLY A 149 16.25 5.32 3.76
CA GLY A 149 16.65 6.65 3.33
C GLY A 149 15.92 7.81 4.00
N GLY A 150 16.49 9.00 3.84
CA GLY A 150 16.04 10.22 4.51
C GLY A 150 16.58 10.42 5.92
N LYS A 151 16.20 11.54 6.52
CA LYS A 151 16.74 12.01 7.81
C LYS A 151 16.40 11.09 8.98
N SER A 152 15.24 10.42 8.95
CA SER A 152 14.81 9.53 10.04
C SER A 152 15.51 8.17 10.02
N GLY A 153 16.33 7.90 9.00
CA GLY A 153 17.00 6.62 8.83
C GLY A 153 16.04 5.50 8.45
N ASP A 154 16.57 4.28 8.54
CA ASP A 154 15.89 3.07 8.13
C ASP A 154 14.97 2.55 9.24
N VAL A 155 13.87 1.93 8.83
CA VAL A 155 12.91 1.27 9.72
C VAL A 155 12.73 -0.16 9.23
N ALA A 156 12.72 -1.10 10.16
CA ALA A 156 12.32 -2.49 9.94
C ALA A 156 11.24 -2.86 10.98
N ASN A 157 10.15 -3.46 10.52
CA ASN A 157 8.92 -3.71 11.26
C ASN A 157 8.18 -4.91 10.66
N GLU A 158 8.81 -6.09 10.68
CA GLU A 158 8.17 -7.35 10.25
C GLU A 158 6.93 -7.72 11.06
#